data_AF-A0A257YD87-F1
#
_entry.id   AF-A0A257YD87-F1
#
_cell.length_a   1.000
_cell.length_b   1.000
_cell.length_c   1.000
_cell.angle_alpha   90.00
_cell.angle_beta   90.00
_cell.angle_gamma   90.00
#
_symmetry.space_group_name_H-M   'P 1'
#
loop_
_entity.id
_entity.type
_entity.pdbx_description
1 polymer ?
#
loop_
_entity_poly.entity_id
_entity_poly.type
_entity_poly.pdbx_seq_one_letter_code
_entity_poly.pdbx_strand_id
1 'polypeptide(L)'
;MVLSTRYGLAGIGALALLASAHKLRELGAAPHPAAVYLLGVAPNFAAALAITFVLLSIWSDQKRSADYAAVRLAFFGAVAISCAGLLAWELFQTTSSKLVFDSHDIAATLVGGAASWVLFGILTARPQSPD
;
A
#
# COMPACT_ATOMS: atom_id res chain seq x y z
N MET A 1 7.89 -20.54 2.87
CA MET A 1 8.41 -19.16 2.81
C MET A 1 8.21 -18.51 4.17
N VAL A 2 9.21 -17.78 4.66
CA VAL A 2 9.12 -17.00 5.90
C VAL A 2 8.09 -15.87 5.70
N LEU A 3 7.38 -15.51 6.76
CA LEU A 3 6.30 -14.52 6.73
C LEU A 3 6.80 -13.15 6.22
N SER A 4 7.99 -12.72 6.67
CA SER A 4 8.66 -11.51 6.20
C SER A 4 8.87 -11.52 4.69
N THR A 5 9.27 -12.65 4.10
CA THR A 5 9.44 -12.77 2.64
C THR A 5 8.12 -12.55 1.90
N ARG A 6 7.00 -13.10 2.42
CA ARG A 6 5.67 -12.92 1.79
C ARG A 6 5.25 -11.46 1.79
N TYR A 7 5.43 -10.78 2.93
CA TYR A 7 5.15 -9.34 3.04
C TYR A 7 6.09 -8.52 2.17
N GLY A 8 7.38 -8.84 2.13
CA GLY A 8 8.35 -8.17 1.28
C GLY A 8 7.99 -8.27 -0.20
N LEU A 9 7.56 -9.45 -0.67
CA LEU A 9 7.10 -9.63 -2.06
C LEU A 9 5.83 -8.82 -2.36
N ALA A 10 4.89 -8.74 -1.42
CA ALA A 10 3.71 -7.90 -1.57
C ALA A 10 4.09 -6.41 -1.67
N GLY A 11 5.01 -5.95 -0.82
CA GLY A 11 5.54 -4.58 -0.88
C GLY A 11 6.24 -4.26 -2.20
N ILE A 12 7.11 -5.17 -2.67
CA ILE A 12 7.78 -5.03 -3.98
C ILE A 12 6.76 -5.01 -5.13
N GLY A 13 5.74 -5.88 -5.09
CA GLY A 13 4.67 -5.90 -6.07
C GLY A 13 3.90 -4.58 -6.12
N ALA A 14 3.60 -3.99 -4.96
CA ALA A 14 2.96 -2.69 -4.87
C ALA A 14 3.86 -1.55 -5.36
N LEU A 15 5.17 -1.58 -5.08
CA LEU A 15 6.14 -0.62 -5.65
C LEU A 15 6.23 -0.74 -7.18
N ALA A 16 6.21 -1.96 -7.72
CA ALA A 16 6.19 -2.18 -9.15
C ALA A 16 4.90 -1.65 -9.80
N LEU A 17 3.75 -1.79 -9.12
CA LEU A 17 2.49 -1.19 -9.54
C LEU A 17 2.57 0.33 -9.58
N LEU A 18 3.12 0.95 -8.51
CA LEU A 18 3.34 2.39 -8.42
C LEU A 18 4.21 2.90 -9.58
N ALA A 19 5.36 2.26 -9.80
CA ALA A 19 6.26 2.61 -10.89
C ALA A 19 5.60 2.48 -12.26
N SER A 20 4.78 1.44 -12.45
CA SER A 20 4.02 1.22 -13.69
C SER A 20 2.98 2.32 -13.92
N ALA A 21 2.26 2.75 -12.88
CA ALA A 21 1.29 3.84 -12.97
C ALA A 21 1.95 5.16 -13.41
N HIS A 22 3.10 5.51 -12.82
CA HIS A 22 3.87 6.69 -13.24
C HIS A 22 4.33 6.59 -14.68
N LYS A 23 4.91 5.46 -15.09
CA LYS A 23 5.38 5.25 -16.46
C LYS A 23 4.24 5.34 -17.48
N LEU A 24 3.08 4.75 -17.19
CA LEU A 24 1.91 4.81 -18.07
C LEU A 24 1.36 6.24 -18.20
N ARG A 25 1.41 7.02 -17.12
CA ARG A 25 1.03 8.43 -17.14
C ARG A 25 1.98 9.27 -18.00
N GLU A 26 3.30 9.05 -17.90
CA GLU A 26 4.32 9.72 -18.71
C GLU A 26 4.17 9.43 -20.21
N LEU A 27 3.78 8.20 -20.56
CA LEU A 27 3.55 7.80 -21.96
C LEU A 27 2.27 8.37 -22.57
N GLY A 28 1.42 9.05 -21.78
CA GLY A 28 0.11 9.50 -22.23
C GLY A 28 -0.81 8.34 -22.66
N ALA A 29 -0.58 7.15 -22.13
CA ALA A 29 -1.09 5.88 -22.68
C ALA A 29 -2.60 5.64 -22.51
N ALA A 30 -3.35 6.62 -21.97
CA ALA A 30 -4.77 6.47 -21.65
C ALA A 30 -5.63 7.41 -22.51
N PRO A 31 -6.13 6.94 -23.67
CA PRO A 31 -7.08 7.72 -24.48
C PRO A 31 -8.49 7.77 -23.86
N HIS A 32 -8.81 6.83 -22.95
CA HIS A 32 -10.14 6.73 -22.35
C HIS A 32 -10.21 7.49 -21.00
N PRO A 33 -11.25 8.33 -20.76
CA PRO A 33 -11.36 9.15 -19.55
C PRO A 33 -11.25 8.36 -18.23
N ALA A 34 -11.86 7.17 -18.17
CA ALA A 34 -11.77 6.32 -16.99
C ALA A 34 -10.32 5.84 -16.72
N ALA A 35 -9.55 5.56 -17.77
CA ALA A 35 -8.15 5.14 -17.61
C ALA A 35 -7.27 6.31 -17.16
N VAL A 36 -7.57 7.54 -17.60
CA VAL A 36 -6.90 8.75 -17.11
C VAL A 36 -7.18 8.98 -15.62
N TYR A 37 -8.44 8.82 -15.20
CA TYR A 37 -8.83 8.95 -13.80
C TYR A 37 -8.16 7.89 -12.91
N LEU A 38 -8.21 6.60 -13.31
CA LEU A 38 -7.50 5.53 -12.60
C LEU A 38 -5.98 5.79 -12.58
N LEU A 39 -5.44 6.27 -13.70
CA LEU A 39 -4.15 6.94 -13.88
C LEU A 39 -3.76 7.89 -12.73
N GLY A 40 -4.69 8.78 -12.40
CA GLY A 40 -4.51 9.84 -11.42
C GLY A 40 -4.38 9.30 -10.00
N VAL A 41 -5.27 8.39 -9.60
CA VAL A 41 -5.41 7.92 -8.21
C VAL A 41 -4.60 6.67 -7.88
N ALA A 42 -4.17 5.90 -8.90
CA ALA A 42 -3.40 4.68 -8.74
C ALA A 42 -2.11 4.85 -7.91
N PRO A 43 -1.36 5.96 -8.00
CA PRO A 43 -0.17 6.16 -7.19
C PRO A 43 -0.45 6.13 -5.68
N ASN A 44 -1.50 6.81 -5.20
CA ASN A 44 -1.85 6.83 -3.78
C ASN A 44 -2.32 5.47 -3.27
N PHE A 45 -3.13 4.77 -4.07
CA PHE A 45 -3.52 3.38 -3.79
C PHE A 45 -2.30 2.44 -3.67
N ALA A 46 -1.38 2.50 -4.64
CA ALA A 46 -0.21 1.63 -4.68
C ALA A 46 0.80 1.98 -3.57
N ALA A 47 0.98 3.27 -3.27
CA ALA A 47 1.82 3.73 -2.16
C ALA A 47 1.29 3.24 -0.82
N ALA A 48 -0.02 3.26 -0.59
CA ALA A 48 -0.64 2.77 0.64
C ALA A 48 -0.33 1.28 0.88
N LEU A 49 -0.43 0.46 -0.16
CA LEU A 49 -0.05 -0.96 -0.12
C LEU A 49 1.46 -1.13 0.11
N ALA A 50 2.28 -0.42 -0.66
CA ALA A 50 3.73 -0.55 -0.63
C ALA A 50 4.29 -0.22 0.75
N ILE A 51 3.95 0.94 1.31
CA ILE A 51 4.43 1.39 2.62
C ILE A 51 4.01 0.39 3.70
N THR A 52 2.74 -0.04 3.69
CA THR A 52 2.23 -1.01 4.67
C THR A 52 3.04 -2.30 4.67
N PHE A 53 3.23 -2.92 3.51
CA PHE A 53 3.90 -4.23 3.43
C PHE A 53 5.42 -4.16 3.54
N VAL A 54 6.06 -3.07 3.12
CA VAL A 54 7.49 -2.84 3.35
C VAL A 54 7.76 -2.71 4.85
N LEU A 55 7.00 -1.87 5.56
CA LEU A 55 7.13 -1.71 7.01
C LEU A 55 6.87 -3.03 7.75
N LEU A 56 5.79 -3.74 7.38
CA LEU A 56 5.46 -5.02 7.99
C LEU A 56 6.53 -6.08 7.72
N SER A 57 7.13 -6.09 6.53
CA SER A 57 8.23 -7.00 6.19
C SER A 57 9.44 -6.77 7.08
N ILE A 58 9.87 -5.51 7.23
CA ILE A 58 11.00 -5.12 8.08
C ILE A 58 10.73 -5.53 9.53
N TRP A 59 9.54 -5.20 10.05
CA TRP A 59 9.17 -5.55 11.41
C TRP A 59 9.15 -7.07 11.64
N SER A 60 8.58 -7.82 10.69
CA SER A 60 8.48 -9.29 10.77
C SER A 60 9.82 -9.98 10.68
N ASP A 61 10.79 -9.42 9.95
CA ASP A 61 12.15 -9.95 9.91
C ASP A 61 12.90 -9.73 11.23
N GLN A 62 12.64 -8.62 11.93
CA GLN A 62 13.20 -8.34 13.26
C GLN A 62 12.55 -9.17 14.37
N LYS A 63 11.29 -9.59 14.20
CA LYS A 63 10.49 -10.29 15.21
C LYS A 63 10.05 -11.67 14.73
N ARG A 64 11.00 -12.52 14.32
CA ARG A 64 10.76 -13.84 13.69
C ARG A 64 9.93 -14.82 14.53
N SER A 65 9.88 -14.65 15.85
CA SER A 65 9.11 -15.47 16.79
C SER A 65 7.83 -14.81 17.29
N ALA A 66 7.40 -13.69 16.69
CA ALA A 66 6.16 -13.03 17.04
C ALA A 66 4.96 -13.95 16.80
N ASP A 67 4.01 -13.92 17.73
CA ASP A 67 2.73 -14.58 17.55
C ASP A 67 1.84 -13.81 16.57
N TYR A 68 0.72 -14.42 16.20
CA TYR A 68 -0.22 -13.81 15.26
C TYR A 68 -0.80 -12.48 15.77
N ALA A 69 -1.02 -12.36 17.08
CA ALA A 69 -1.55 -11.15 17.69
C ALA A 69 -0.59 -9.96 17.54
N ALA A 70 0.70 -10.17 17.80
CA ALA A 70 1.74 -9.18 17.63
C ALA A 70 1.91 -8.78 16.15
N VAL A 71 1.89 -9.74 15.22
CA VAL A 71 1.92 -9.48 13.77
C VAL A 71 0.72 -8.65 13.33
N ARG A 72 -0.48 -8.95 13.82
CA ARG A 72 -1.71 -8.20 13.52
C ARG A 72 -1.66 -6.78 14.06
N LEU A 73 -1.13 -6.56 15.26
CA LEU A 73 -0.94 -5.23 15.82
C LEU A 73 0.07 -4.41 15.00
N ALA A 74 1.19 -5.03 14.61
CA ALA A 74 2.19 -4.40 13.75
C ALA A 74 1.60 -4.03 12.38
N PHE A 75 0.75 -4.88 11.81
CA PHE A 75 0.03 -4.58 10.58
C PHE A 75 -0.85 -3.33 10.73
N PHE A 76 -1.63 -3.21 11.81
CA PHE A 76 -2.43 -2.00 12.05
C PHE A 76 -1.57 -0.75 12.23
N GLY A 77 -0.44 -0.87 12.93
CA GLY A 77 0.53 0.20 13.03
C GLY A 77 1.05 0.64 11.65
N ALA A 78 1.40 -0.31 10.79
CA ALA A 78 1.89 -0.03 9.45
C ALA A 78 0.82 0.64 8.56
N VAL A 79 -0.43 0.16 8.58
CA VAL A 79 -1.55 0.80 7.87
C VAL A 79 -1.80 2.21 8.38
N ALA A 80 -1.79 2.41 9.69
CA ALA A 80 -2.01 3.72 10.30
C ALA A 80 -0.91 4.71 9.90
N ILE A 81 0.36 4.30 9.96
CA ILE A 81 1.50 5.12 9.51
C ILE A 81 1.37 5.44 8.02
N SER A 82 1.04 4.45 7.19
CA SER A 82 0.87 4.65 5.75
C SER A 82 -0.25 5.64 5.43
N CYS A 83 -1.43 5.45 6.02
CA CYS A 83 -2.57 6.33 5.77
C CYS A 83 -2.30 7.74 6.30
N ALA A 84 -1.77 7.87 7.52
CA ALA A 84 -1.44 9.18 8.09
C ALA A 84 -0.39 9.91 7.25
N GLY A 85 0.65 9.21 6.79
CA GLY A 85 1.69 9.79 5.93
C GLY A 85 1.13 10.29 4.60
N LEU A 86 0.28 9.50 3.93
CA LEU A 86 -0.33 9.88 2.65
C LEU A 86 -1.37 11.00 2.82
N LEU A 87 -2.22 10.95 3.85
CA LEU A 87 -3.15 12.03 4.14
C LEU A 87 -2.43 13.32 4.50
N ALA A 88 -1.36 13.25 5.30
CA ALA A 88 -0.52 14.40 5.62
C ALA A 88 0.17 14.95 4.36
N TRP A 89 0.59 14.06 3.44
CA TRP A 89 1.13 14.47 2.14
C TRP A 89 0.10 15.26 1.33
N GLU A 90 -1.13 14.75 1.19
CA GLU A 90 -2.19 15.45 0.47
C GLU A 90 -2.55 16.80 1.12
N LEU A 91 -2.59 16.88 2.45
CA LEU A 91 -2.78 18.15 3.16
C LEU A 91 -1.60 19.10 2.95
N PHE A 92 -0.37 18.60 2.87
CA PHE A 92 0.78 19.44 2.57
C PHE A 92 0.70 20.04 1.16
N GLN A 93 0.08 19.34 0.19
CA GLN A 93 -0.10 19.88 -1.16
C GLN A 93 -0.95 21.16 -1.18
N THR A 94 -1.88 21.37 -0.24
CA THR A 94 -2.66 22.62 -0.17
C THR A 94 -1.81 23.85 0.13
N THR A 95 -0.61 23.66 0.66
CA THR A 95 0.34 24.76 0.94
C THR A 95 1.21 25.13 -0.26
N SER A 96 1.15 24.36 -1.34
CA SER A 96 1.94 24.56 -2.56
C SER A 96 1.10 25.19 -3.67
N SER A 97 1.64 26.21 -4.34
CA SER A 97 0.99 26.83 -5.51
C SER A 97 1.09 25.99 -6.79
N LYS A 98 1.79 24.85 -6.74
CA LYS A 98 2.03 23.97 -7.90
C LYS A 98 1.27 22.64 -7.83
N LEU A 99 0.64 22.31 -6.71
CA LEU A 99 -0.05 21.05 -6.47
C LEU A 99 -1.50 21.32 -6.07
N VAL A 100 -2.41 20.43 -6.47
CA VAL A 100 -3.85 20.58 -6.24
C VAL A 100 -4.29 19.43 -5.36
N PHE A 101 -4.91 19.76 -4.22
CA PHE A 101 -5.53 18.78 -3.34
C PHE A 101 -6.62 18.00 -4.08
N ASP A 102 -6.51 16.67 -4.06
CA ASP A 102 -7.49 15.78 -4.68
C ASP A 102 -8.17 14.88 -3.63
N SER A 103 -9.47 15.07 -3.44
CA SER A 103 -10.27 14.21 -2.55
C SER A 103 -10.33 12.75 -3.02
N HIS A 104 -10.09 12.48 -4.31
CA HIS A 104 -10.02 11.12 -4.85
C HIS A 104 -8.75 10.39 -4.40
N ASP A 105 -7.67 11.11 -4.10
CA ASP A 105 -6.43 10.54 -3.57
C ASP A 105 -6.56 10.11 -2.11
N ILE A 106 -7.37 10.83 -1.33
CA ILE A 106 -7.81 10.40 0.00
C ILE A 106 -8.59 9.08 -0.11
N ALA A 107 -9.57 9.02 -1.02
CA ALA A 107 -10.36 7.80 -1.24
C ALA A 107 -9.46 6.63 -1.68
N ALA A 108 -8.52 6.86 -2.60
CA ALA A 108 -7.58 5.85 -3.07
C ALA A 108 -6.65 5.35 -1.95
N THR A 109 -6.20 6.23 -1.06
CA THR A 109 -5.44 5.87 0.13
C THR A 109 -6.25 4.94 1.04
N LEU A 110 -7.52 5.26 1.30
CA LEU A 110 -8.41 4.42 2.13
C LEU A 110 -8.67 3.06 1.47
N VAL A 111 -8.90 3.04 0.15
CA VAL A 111 -9.06 1.80 -0.62
C VAL A 111 -7.78 0.96 -0.60
N GLY A 112 -6.60 1.59 -0.65
CA GLY A 112 -5.30 0.92 -0.51
C GLY A 112 -5.08 0.32 0.88
N GLY A 113 -5.55 1.00 1.94
CA GLY A 113 -5.57 0.47 3.30
C GLY A 113 -6.50 -0.75 3.43
N ALA A 114 -7.70 -0.69 2.85
CA ALA A 114 -8.63 -1.82 2.82
C ALA A 114 -8.07 -3.00 2.01
N ALA A 115 -7.45 -2.75 0.85
CA ALA A 115 -6.77 -3.77 0.06
C ALA A 115 -5.61 -4.41 0.86
N SER A 116 -4.87 -3.61 1.62
CA SER A 116 -3.82 -4.11 2.52
C SER A 116 -4.36 -5.08 3.55
N TRP A 117 -5.53 -4.82 4.12
CA TRP A 117 -6.20 -5.73 5.06
C TRP A 117 -6.51 -7.07 4.41
N VAL A 118 -7.14 -7.05 3.23
CA VAL A 118 -7.49 -8.28 2.51
C VAL A 118 -6.23 -9.09 2.20
N LEU A 119 -5.20 -8.43 1.68
CA LEU A 119 -3.95 -9.08 1.33
C LEU A 119 -3.22 -9.63 2.57
N PHE A 120 -3.27 -8.92 3.71
CA PHE A 120 -2.74 -9.42 4.97
C PHE A 120 -3.43 -10.72 5.40
N GLY A 121 -4.75 -10.80 5.30
CA GLY A 121 -5.51 -12.03 5.59
C GLY A 121 -5.06 -13.21 4.72
N ILE A 122 -4.86 -12.98 3.42
CA ILE A 122 -4.41 -14.00 2.47
C ILE A 122 -2.98 -14.45 2.79
N LEU A 123 -2.06 -13.53 3.02
CA LEU A 123 -0.63 -13.84 3.19
C LEU A 123 -0.32 -14.50 4.55
N THR A 124 -1.17 -14.24 5.55
CA THR A 124 -0.97 -14.67 6.94
C THR A 124 -1.81 -15.91 7.30
N ALA A 125 -2.70 -16.37 6.42
CA ALA A 125 -3.40 -17.63 6.59
C ALA A 125 -2.39 -18.80 6.69
N ARG A 126 -2.50 -19.60 7.76
CA ARG A 126 -1.68 -20.82 7.94
C ARG A 126 -2.10 -21.88 6.92
N PRO A 127 -1.17 -22.63 6.31
CA PRO A 127 -1.50 -23.95 5.79
C PRO A 127 -2.01 -24.81 6.94
N GLN A 128 -3.21 -25.38 6.81
CA GLN A 128 -3.65 -26.46 7.70
C GLN A 128 -2.69 -27.64 7.46
N SER A 129 -1.95 -28.06 8.48
CA SER A 129 -1.28 -29.36 8.42
C SER A 129 -2.39 -30.43 8.36
N PRO A 130 -2.31 -31.41 7.45
CA PRO A 130 -3.13 -32.60 7.57
C PRO A 130 -2.65 -33.36 8.81
N ASP A 131 -3.58 -33.61 9.74
CA ASP A 131 -3.40 -34.51 10.88
C ASP A 131 -3.15 -35.97 10.42
#